data_AF-A0A951TZR3-F1
#
_entry.id   AF-A0A951TZR3-F1
#
_cell.length_a   1.000
_cell.length_b   1.000
_cell.length_c   1.000
_cell.angle_alpha   90.00
_cell.angle_beta   90.00
_cell.angle_gamma   90.00
#
_symmetry.space_group_name_H-M   'P 1'
#
loop_
_entity.id
_entity.type
_entity.pdbx_description
1 polymer ?
#
loop_
_entity_poly.entity_id
_entity_poly.type
_entity_poly.pdbx_seq_one_letter_code
_entity_poly.pdbx_strand_id
1 'polypeptide(L)'
;MPKVKSVLPWECSAQSAYVPLCHEGAIVGFCDPNHAGEIAKSLNEAEMLQKALYQACYDLVARTGGSSDNVAELVQRYRAKVERPLHGSALVAMLLRERQIDLDLTEDEFAKFCDSYRLSRADLREIYQGEEVESHQLIPLSRILGKTVDEVIEAWKGDE
;
A
#
# COMPACT_ATOMS: atom_id res chain seq x y z
N MET A 1 31.69 10.33 46.27
CA MET A 1 30.70 11.00 45.41
C MET A 1 30.16 9.97 44.43
N PRO A 2 28.84 9.75 44.33
CA PRO A 2 28.31 8.78 43.38
C PRO A 2 28.52 9.30 41.95
N LYS A 3 29.06 8.45 41.08
CA LYS A 3 29.26 8.77 39.66
C LYS A 3 27.90 8.98 39.01
N VAL A 4 27.61 10.20 38.58
CA VAL A 4 26.42 10.49 37.76
C VAL A 4 26.57 9.68 36.47
N LYS A 5 25.69 8.69 36.27
CA LYS A 5 25.62 7.94 35.00
C LYS A 5 25.25 8.94 33.91
N SER A 6 26.04 9.01 32.85
CA SER A 6 25.69 9.74 31.64
C SER A 6 24.44 9.10 31.05
N VAL A 7 23.36 9.87 30.96
CA VAL A 7 22.11 9.44 30.32
C VAL A 7 22.40 9.07 28.88
N LEU A 8 21.98 7.89 28.46
CA LEU A 8 22.20 7.44 27.09
C LEU A 8 21.34 8.29 26.13
N PRO A 9 21.75 8.48 24.86
CA PRO A 9 21.01 9.33 23.90
C PRO A 9 19.55 8.90 23.67
N TRP A 10 19.21 7.66 23.99
CA TRP A 10 17.88 7.06 23.84
C TRP A 10 17.09 6.96 25.16
N GLU A 11 17.69 7.35 26.29
CA GLU A 11 17.01 7.40 27.59
C GLU A 11 16.29 8.75 27.77
N CYS A 12 15.01 8.71 28.13
CA CYS A 12 14.25 9.91 28.43
C CYS A 12 14.84 10.61 29.66
N SER A 13 15.43 11.80 29.46
CA SER A 13 15.96 12.60 30.55
C SER A 13 14.85 13.36 31.23
N ALA A 14 14.74 13.27 32.57
CA ALA A 14 13.81 14.10 33.34
C ALA A 14 14.07 15.62 33.24
N GLN A 15 15.17 16.02 32.60
CA GLN A 15 15.57 17.41 32.39
C GLN A 15 15.21 17.95 31.00
N SER A 16 14.72 17.09 30.10
CA SER A 16 14.36 17.47 28.73
C SER A 16 12.84 17.60 28.59
N ALA A 17 12.39 18.63 27.85
CA ALA A 17 10.99 18.76 27.49
C ALA A 17 10.67 17.78 26.37
N TYR A 18 9.67 16.92 26.56
CA TYR A 18 9.16 16.02 25.52
C TYR A 18 7.73 16.39 25.17
N VAL A 19 7.36 16.19 23.91
CA VAL A 19 5.99 16.38 23.42
C VAL A 19 5.40 15.04 23.00
N PRO A 20 4.08 14.85 23.16
CA PRO A 20 3.42 13.62 22.71
C PRO A 20 3.45 13.52 21.19
N LEU A 21 3.81 12.34 20.69
CA LEU A 21 3.61 11.95 19.30
C LEU A 21 2.25 11.29 19.17
N CYS A 22 1.43 11.83 18.27
CA CYS A 22 0.10 11.28 17.98
C CYS A 22 0.11 10.57 16.63
N HIS A 23 -0.54 9.41 16.57
CA HIS A 23 -0.86 8.68 15.35
C HIS A 23 -2.30 8.19 15.45
N GLU A 24 -3.13 8.48 14.45
CA GLU A 24 -4.55 8.11 14.42
C GLU A 24 -5.33 8.56 15.67
N GLY A 25 -4.96 9.71 16.23
CA GLY A 25 -5.58 10.25 17.45
C GLY A 25 -5.14 9.59 18.77
N ALA A 26 -4.27 8.58 18.72
CA ALA A 26 -3.67 7.97 19.91
C ALA A 26 -2.25 8.49 20.15
N ILE A 27 -1.87 8.63 21.43
CA ILE A 27 -0.49 8.94 21.80
C ILE A 27 0.32 7.66 21.68
N VAL A 28 1.27 7.63 20.73
CA VAL A 28 2.15 6.47 20.48
C VAL A 28 3.52 6.61 21.12
N GLY A 29 3.85 7.79 21.65
CA GLY A 29 5.10 8.02 22.35
C GLY A 29 5.33 9.48 22.71
N PHE A 30 6.54 9.77 23.20
CA PHE A 30 7.00 11.11 23.53
C PHE A 30 8.34 11.36 22.85
N CYS A 31 8.52 12.54 22.27
CA CYS A 31 9.67 12.88 21.45
C CYS A 31 10.21 14.27 21.78
N ASP A 32 11.49 14.48 21.49
CA ASP A 32 12.10 15.80 21.52
C ASP A 32 11.36 16.75 20.55
N PRO A 33 11.02 17.97 20.97
CA PRO A 33 10.23 18.92 20.18
C PRO A 33 10.83 19.24 18.81
N ASN A 34 12.16 19.21 18.67
CA ASN A 34 12.81 19.55 17.41
C ASN A 34 12.57 18.50 16.33
N HIS A 35 12.31 17.25 16.72
CA HIS A 35 12.13 16.10 15.82
C HIS A 35 10.66 15.64 15.76
N ALA A 36 9.87 15.97 16.77
CA ALA A 36 8.49 15.52 16.90
C ALA A 36 7.63 15.92 15.69
N GLY A 37 7.86 17.09 15.10
CA GLY A 37 7.13 17.56 13.93
C GLY A 37 7.37 16.70 12.70
N GLU A 38 8.63 16.35 12.41
CA GLU A 38 8.98 15.52 11.26
C GLU A 38 8.46 14.09 11.42
N ILE A 39 8.64 13.52 12.62
CA ILE A 39 8.15 12.17 12.93
C ILE A 39 6.63 12.12 12.87
N ALA A 40 5.93 13.07 13.47
CA ALA A 40 4.46 13.12 13.40
C ALA A 40 3.96 13.33 11.97
N LYS A 41 4.66 14.14 11.16
CA LYS A 41 4.33 14.34 9.75
C LYS A 41 4.44 13.04 8.96
N SER A 42 5.54 12.31 9.11
CA SER A 42 5.74 11.01 8.44
C SER A 42 4.75 9.96 8.92
N LEU A 43 4.48 9.88 10.23
CA LEU A 43 3.52 8.93 10.80
C LEU A 43 2.09 9.15 10.29
N ASN A 44 1.70 10.39 10.02
CA ASN A 44 0.33 10.74 9.63
C ASN A 44 0.19 11.15 8.16
N GLU A 45 1.21 10.92 7.34
CA GLU A 45 1.23 11.36 5.94
C GLU A 45 0.06 10.77 5.14
N ALA A 46 -0.21 9.47 5.29
CA ALA A 46 -1.32 8.80 4.64
C ALA A 46 -2.70 9.40 5.03
N GLU A 47 -2.91 9.66 6.33
CA GLU A 47 -4.14 10.28 6.84
C GLU A 47 -4.30 11.72 6.31
N MET A 48 -3.22 12.50 6.28
CA MET A 48 -3.24 13.86 5.74
C MET A 48 -3.56 13.88 4.25
N LEU A 49 -2.95 12.99 3.47
CA LEU A 49 -3.24 12.84 2.03
C LEU A 49 -4.69 12.44 1.80
N GLN A 50 -5.24 11.55 2.62
CA GLN A 50 -6.65 11.16 2.58
C GLN A 50 -7.59 12.34 2.83
N LYS A 51 -7.30 13.15 3.87
CA LYS A 51 -8.08 14.35 4.18
C LYS A 51 -7.98 15.39 3.07
N ALA A 52 -6.79 15.58 2.50
CA ALA A 52 -6.58 16.50 1.39
C ALA A 52 -7.38 16.10 0.14
N LEU A 53 -7.38 14.80 -0.20
CA LEU A 53 -8.20 14.27 -1.29
C LEU A 53 -9.70 14.48 -1.02
N TYR A 54 -10.16 14.19 0.19
CA TYR A 54 -11.56 14.40 0.57
C TYR A 54 -11.97 15.87 0.44
N GLN A 55 -11.13 16.79 0.93
CA GLN A 55 -11.37 18.23 0.83
C GLN A 55 -11.42 18.69 -0.63
N ALA A 56 -10.50 18.21 -1.48
CA ALA A 56 -10.49 18.55 -2.90
C ALA A 56 -11.76 18.06 -3.60
N CYS A 57 -12.22 16.83 -3.31
CA CYS A 57 -13.48 16.30 -3.84
C CYS A 57 -14.69 17.08 -3.32
N TYR A 58 -14.70 17.46 -2.04
CA TYR A 58 -15.74 18.29 -1.45
C TYR A 58 -15.85 19.65 -2.15
N ASP A 59 -14.73 20.35 -2.32
CA ASP A 59 -14.69 21.66 -2.96
C ASP A 59 -15.18 21.59 -4.42
N LEU A 60 -14.83 20.51 -5.13
CA LEU A 60 -15.25 20.30 -6.52
C LEU A 60 -16.75 20.03 -6.64
N VAL A 61 -17.32 19.23 -5.73
CA VAL A 61 -18.77 18.96 -5.68
C VAL A 61 -19.53 20.23 -5.29
N ALA A 62 -19.04 20.98 -4.30
CA ALA A 62 -19.64 22.24 -3.88
C ALA A 62 -19.68 23.27 -5.02
N ARG A 63 -18.60 23.37 -5.81
CA ARG A 63 -18.53 24.29 -6.98
C ARG A 63 -19.49 23.92 -8.11
N THR A 64 -19.83 22.64 -8.24
CA THR A 64 -20.73 22.14 -9.28
C THR A 64 -22.20 22.05 -8.82
N GLY A 65 -22.51 22.50 -7.59
CA GLY A 65 -23.86 22.49 -7.03
C GLY A 65 -24.35 21.11 -6.62
N GLY A 66 -23.44 20.13 -6.48
CA GLY A 66 -23.77 18.78 -6.04
C GLY A 66 -23.91 18.66 -4.52
N SER A 67 -24.45 17.53 -4.05
CA SER A 67 -24.56 17.24 -2.62
C SER A 67 -23.24 16.73 -2.03
N SER A 68 -22.88 17.26 -0.87
CA SER A 68 -21.77 16.77 -0.03
C SER A 68 -21.89 15.31 0.36
N ASP A 69 -23.11 14.76 0.36
CA ASP A 69 -23.39 13.36 0.72
C ASP A 69 -22.76 12.37 -0.26
N ASN A 70 -22.49 12.81 -1.50
CA ASN A 70 -21.90 11.98 -2.55
C ASN A 70 -20.36 12.01 -2.55
N VAL A 71 -19.73 12.88 -1.75
CA VAL A 71 -18.27 13.07 -1.75
C VAL A 71 -17.55 11.81 -1.27
N ALA A 72 -18.07 11.16 -0.23
CA ALA A 72 -17.50 9.92 0.28
C ALA A 72 -17.51 8.79 -0.77
N GLU A 73 -18.63 8.63 -1.50
CA GLU A 73 -18.74 7.65 -2.58
C GLU A 73 -17.79 7.96 -3.75
N LEU A 74 -17.65 9.23 -4.12
CA LEU A 74 -16.73 9.69 -5.15
C LEU A 74 -15.26 9.44 -4.78
N VAL A 75 -14.87 9.75 -3.55
CA VAL A 75 -13.52 9.47 -3.04
C VAL A 75 -13.25 7.97 -3.04
N GLN A 76 -14.22 7.14 -2.63
CA GLN A 76 -14.09 5.69 -2.66
C GLN A 76 -13.96 5.14 -4.09
N ARG A 77 -14.78 5.64 -5.04
CA ARG A 77 -14.65 5.26 -6.46
C ARG A 77 -13.31 5.70 -7.06
N TYR A 78 -12.84 6.90 -6.71
CA TYR A 78 -11.56 7.41 -7.16
C TYR A 78 -10.42 6.54 -6.60
N ARG A 79 -10.47 6.21 -5.31
CA ARG A 79 -9.52 5.27 -4.69
C ARG A 79 -9.56 3.91 -5.35
N ALA A 80 -10.72 3.29 -5.53
CA ALA A 80 -10.83 2.00 -6.20
C ALA A 80 -10.25 2.02 -7.64
N LYS A 81 -10.38 3.14 -8.35
CA LYS A 81 -9.80 3.31 -9.69
C LYS A 81 -8.29 3.54 -9.68
N VAL A 82 -7.75 4.19 -8.66
CA VAL A 82 -6.32 4.52 -8.53
C VAL A 82 -5.54 3.43 -7.80
N GLU A 83 -6.17 2.71 -6.88
CA GLU A 83 -5.63 1.54 -6.17
C GLU A 83 -5.50 0.34 -7.11
N ARG A 84 -6.34 0.26 -8.15
CA ARG A 84 -6.14 -0.72 -9.23
C ARG A 84 -4.96 -0.31 -10.09
N PRO A 85 -3.84 -1.05 -10.08
CA PRO A 85 -2.71 -0.75 -10.93
C PRO A 85 -3.15 -0.85 -12.39
N LEU A 86 -2.75 0.11 -13.23
CA LEU A 86 -3.13 0.14 -14.64
C LEU A 86 -2.32 -0.85 -15.48
N HIS A 87 -1.06 -1.09 -15.09
CA HIS A 87 -0.14 -2.03 -15.71
C HIS A 87 0.99 -2.40 -14.73
N GLY A 88 1.93 -3.23 -15.17
CA GLY A 88 3.12 -3.62 -14.40
C GLY A 88 2.90 -4.82 -13.50
N SER A 89 3.95 -5.19 -12.76
CA SER A 89 3.92 -6.32 -11.81
C SER A 89 2.81 -6.19 -10.77
N ALA A 90 2.47 -4.96 -10.39
CA ALA A 90 1.37 -4.70 -9.46
C ALA A 90 0.00 -5.12 -10.02
N LEU A 91 -0.26 -4.91 -11.32
CA LEU A 91 -1.50 -5.40 -11.95
C LEU A 91 -1.48 -6.92 -12.03
N VAL A 92 -0.36 -7.52 -12.42
CA VAL A 92 -0.21 -8.99 -12.45
C VAL A 92 -0.45 -9.61 -11.07
N ALA A 93 0.12 -9.03 -10.01
CA ALA A 93 -0.11 -9.41 -8.62
C ALA A 93 -1.60 -9.31 -8.23
N MET A 94 -2.28 -8.23 -8.62
CA MET A 94 -3.72 -8.09 -8.40
C MET A 94 -4.51 -9.20 -9.11
N LEU A 95 -4.22 -9.46 -10.39
CA LEU A 95 -4.89 -10.52 -11.16
C LEU A 95 -4.68 -11.90 -10.55
N LEU A 96 -3.50 -12.18 -9.98
CA LEU A 96 -3.22 -13.43 -9.27
C LEU A 96 -4.07 -13.56 -7.99
N ARG A 97 -4.27 -12.47 -7.25
CA ARG A 97 -5.16 -12.46 -6.08
C ARG A 97 -6.63 -12.65 -6.46
N GLU A 98 -7.10 -11.96 -7.51
CA GLU A 98 -8.44 -12.16 -8.05
C GLU A 98 -8.63 -13.63 -8.45
N ARG A 99 -7.64 -14.20 -9.14
CA ARG A 99 -7.67 -15.60 -9.55
C ARG A 99 -7.68 -16.57 -8.37
N GLN A 100 -6.94 -16.28 -7.30
CA GLN A 100 -6.97 -17.06 -6.07
C GLN A 100 -8.38 -17.09 -5.46
N ILE A 101 -9.04 -15.92 -5.39
CA ILE A 101 -10.39 -15.77 -4.86
C ILE A 101 -11.39 -16.54 -5.74
N ASP A 102 -11.30 -16.40 -7.06
CA ASP A 102 -12.18 -17.09 -8.01
C ASP A 102 -12.07 -18.62 -7.93
N LEU A 103 -10.90 -19.13 -7.55
CA LEU A 103 -10.65 -20.56 -7.36
C LEU A 103 -10.99 -21.04 -5.94
N ASP A 104 -11.35 -20.14 -5.03
CA ASP A 104 -11.63 -20.40 -3.61
C ASP A 104 -10.48 -21.16 -2.92
N LEU A 105 -9.23 -20.73 -3.17
CA LEU A 105 -8.03 -21.36 -2.63
C LEU A 105 -7.42 -20.52 -1.50
N THR A 106 -6.97 -21.20 -0.45
CA THR A 106 -6.09 -20.59 0.55
C THR A 106 -4.75 -20.19 -0.09
N GLU A 107 -3.99 -19.31 0.56
CA GLU A 107 -2.68 -18.86 0.05
C GLU A 107 -1.73 -20.04 -0.22
N ASP A 108 -1.72 -21.02 0.68
CA ASP A 108 -0.85 -22.20 0.57
C ASP A 108 -1.26 -23.14 -0.57
N GLU A 109 -2.56 -23.28 -0.82
CA GLU A 109 -3.10 -24.06 -1.94
C GLU A 109 -2.85 -23.36 -3.26
N PHE A 110 -3.07 -22.04 -3.32
CA PHE A 110 -2.80 -21.24 -4.51
C PHE A 110 -1.32 -21.24 -4.88
N ALA A 111 -0.43 -21.19 -3.88
CA ALA A 111 1.00 -21.29 -4.10
C ALA A 111 1.40 -22.66 -4.71
N LYS A 112 0.76 -23.76 -4.29
CA LYS A 112 0.96 -25.09 -4.90
C LYS A 112 0.36 -25.18 -6.30
N PHE A 113 -0.79 -24.54 -6.51
CA PHE A 113 -1.42 -24.43 -7.83
C PHE A 113 -0.48 -23.71 -8.81
N CYS A 114 0.08 -22.57 -8.44
CA CYS A 114 1.05 -21.83 -9.26
C CYS A 114 2.30 -22.66 -9.57
N ASP A 115 2.80 -23.40 -8.59
CA ASP A 115 3.97 -24.28 -8.74
C ASP A 115 3.74 -25.36 -9.81
N SER A 116 2.51 -25.89 -9.92
CA SER A 116 2.15 -26.86 -10.98
C SER A 116 2.25 -26.29 -12.40
N TYR A 117 2.21 -24.96 -12.54
CA TYR A 117 2.42 -24.23 -13.80
C TYR A 117 3.85 -23.70 -13.97
N ARG A 118 4.78 -24.07 -13.07
CA ARG A 118 6.18 -23.64 -13.05
C ARG A 118 6.37 -22.17 -12.65
N LEU A 119 5.47 -21.61 -11.85
CA LEU A 119 5.70 -20.36 -11.14
C LEU A 119 6.02 -20.71 -9.68
N SER A 120 7.28 -20.58 -9.28
CA SER A 120 7.69 -21.05 -7.94
C SER A 120 7.10 -20.17 -6.84
N ARG A 121 7.09 -20.69 -5.61
CA ARG A 121 6.69 -19.88 -4.43
C ARG A 121 7.56 -18.63 -4.25
N ALA A 122 8.82 -18.67 -4.67
CA ALA A 122 9.72 -17.52 -4.61
C ALA A 122 9.31 -16.45 -5.63
N ASP A 123 9.11 -16.85 -6.89
CA ASP A 123 8.65 -15.97 -7.97
C ASP A 123 7.31 -15.31 -7.61
N LEU A 124 6.36 -16.11 -7.10
CA LEU A 124 5.05 -15.61 -6.69
C LEU A 124 5.15 -14.54 -5.59
N ARG A 125 6.07 -14.75 -4.64
CA ARG A 125 6.32 -13.79 -3.55
C ARG A 125 6.97 -12.51 -4.08
N GLU A 126 7.93 -12.63 -4.99
CA GLU A 126 8.60 -11.48 -5.63
C GLU A 126 7.59 -10.62 -6.41
N ILE A 127 6.71 -11.25 -7.18
CA ILE A 127 5.61 -10.55 -7.87
C ILE A 127 4.70 -9.81 -6.87
N TYR A 128 4.33 -10.43 -5.74
CA TYR A 128 3.52 -9.76 -4.70
C TYR A 128 4.25 -8.64 -3.96
N GLN A 129 5.59 -8.62 -4.00
CA GLN A 129 6.41 -7.53 -3.46
C GLN A 129 6.59 -6.39 -4.47
N GLY A 130 6.14 -6.57 -5.71
CA GLY A 130 6.23 -5.57 -6.77
C GLY A 130 7.52 -5.67 -7.59
N GLU A 131 8.29 -6.75 -7.47
CA GLU A 131 9.45 -7.00 -8.32
C GLU A 131 9.04 -7.18 -9.79
N GLU A 132 9.95 -6.88 -10.72
CA GLU A 132 9.67 -6.90 -12.14
C GLU A 132 9.37 -8.32 -12.64
N VAL A 133 8.23 -8.49 -13.33
CA VAL A 133 7.89 -9.76 -13.98
C VAL A 133 8.88 -10.04 -15.10
N GLU A 134 9.46 -11.24 -15.10
CA GLU A 134 10.39 -11.65 -16.14
C GLU A 134 9.69 -12.32 -17.32
N SER A 135 10.28 -12.21 -18.52
CA SER A 135 9.70 -12.79 -19.74
C SER A 135 9.46 -14.30 -19.66
N HIS A 136 10.27 -15.02 -18.88
CA HIS A 136 10.11 -16.46 -18.69
C HIS A 136 8.85 -16.82 -17.87
N GLN A 137 8.33 -15.88 -17.07
CA GLN A 137 7.16 -16.05 -16.21
C GLN A 137 5.84 -15.84 -16.96
N LEU A 138 5.86 -15.20 -18.15
CA LEU A 138 4.65 -14.83 -18.90
C LEU A 138 3.79 -16.03 -19.30
N ILE A 139 4.41 -17.14 -19.74
CA ILE A 139 3.68 -18.36 -20.13
C ILE A 139 3.03 -19.04 -18.91
N PRO A 140 3.75 -19.28 -17.79
CA PRO A 140 3.12 -19.71 -16.54
C PRO A 140 1.96 -18.81 -16.10
N LEU A 141 2.15 -17.49 -16.09
CA LEU A 141 1.15 -16.52 -15.68
C LEU A 141 -0.10 -16.57 -16.55
N SER A 142 0.05 -16.66 -17.88
CA SER A 142 -1.10 -16.75 -18.78
C SER A 142 -1.96 -17.98 -18.49
N ARG A 143 -1.35 -19.13 -18.18
CA ARG A 143 -2.05 -20.37 -17.82
C ARG A 143 -2.76 -20.27 -16.48
N ILE A 144 -2.10 -19.72 -15.47
CA ILE A 144 -2.65 -19.52 -14.11
C ILE A 144 -3.88 -18.59 -14.17
N LEU A 145 -3.73 -17.46 -14.87
CA LEU A 145 -4.77 -16.43 -15.00
C LEU A 145 -5.89 -16.81 -15.98
N GLY A 146 -5.72 -17.89 -16.76
CA GLY A 146 -6.68 -18.28 -17.80
C GLY A 146 -6.77 -17.26 -18.95
N LYS A 147 -5.65 -16.58 -19.25
CA LYS A 147 -5.51 -15.53 -20.27
C LYS A 147 -4.55 -15.96 -21.37
N THR A 148 -4.61 -15.30 -22.51
CA THR A 148 -3.58 -15.39 -23.55
C THR A 148 -2.28 -14.74 -23.07
N VAL A 149 -1.16 -15.11 -23.69
CA VAL A 149 0.14 -14.49 -23.36
C VAL A 149 0.12 -13.00 -23.70
N ASP A 150 -0.55 -12.60 -24.78
CA ASP A 150 -0.67 -11.20 -25.20
C ASP A 150 -1.43 -10.36 -24.17
N GLU A 151 -2.54 -10.86 -23.62
CA GLU A 151 -3.26 -10.17 -22.53
C GLU A 151 -2.41 -9.99 -21.25
N VAL A 152 -1.52 -10.94 -20.95
CA VAL A 152 -0.59 -10.82 -19.82
C VAL A 152 0.52 -9.82 -20.14
N ILE A 153 0.99 -9.76 -21.39
CA ILE A 153 1.95 -8.76 -21.85
C ILE A 153 1.33 -7.36 -21.77
N GLU A 154 0.09 -7.19 -22.23
CA GLU A 154 -0.66 -5.93 -22.14
C GLU A 154 -0.81 -5.49 -20.67
N ALA A 155 -1.22 -6.41 -19.78
CA ALA A 155 -1.29 -6.13 -18.35
C ALA A 155 0.06 -5.77 -17.73
N TRP A 156 1.16 -6.35 -18.22
CA TRP A 156 2.50 -6.09 -17.70
C TRP A 156 3.10 -4.78 -18.24
N LYS A 157 3.02 -4.54 -19.54
CA LYS A 157 3.67 -3.39 -20.19
C LYS A 157 2.78 -2.17 -20.34
N GLY A 158 1.46 -2.34 -20.29
CA GLY A 158 0.48 -1.35 -20.73
C GLY A 158 0.35 -1.33 -22.26
N ASP A 159 -0.72 -0.71 -22.75
CA ASP A 159 -0.81 -0.28 -24.15
C ASP A 159 0.15 0.90 -24.38
N GLU A 160 0.89 0.88 -25.50
CA GLU A 160 1.64 2.05 -25.98
C GLU A 160 0.72 3.22 -26.36
#